data_AF-A0ABD1NIA6-F1
#
_entry.id   AF-A0ABD1NIA6-F1
#
_cell.length_a   1.000
_cell.length_b   1.000
_cell.length_c   1.000
_cell.angle_alpha   90.00
_cell.angle_beta   90.00
_cell.angle_gamma   90.00
#
_symmetry.space_group_name_H-M   'P 1'
#
loop_
_entity.id
_entity.type
_entity.pdbx_description
1 polymer ?
#
loop_
_entity_poly.entity_id
_entity_poly.type
_entity_poly.pdbx_seq_one_letter_code
_entity_poly.pdbx_strand_id
1 'polypeptide(L)'
;MYETEVYPIISKSTRLPQKRFYSARAHSNPLSDSHFPVPISPSHVDYSLHYPQLFPSIGQAGSSKKIQFADVGCGFGGLFISLSTLFPETLMIGMELRDKVIEYVKERISSLRVANPGQYQNVYMMKSCLENHPTFEALTEKELEADPVVKLLSSATEEGQKVAGNGGQAFQAVFRCIVPTNQAS
;
A
#
# COMPACT_ATOMS: atom_id res chain seq x y z
N MET A 1 -35.10 3.33 14.13
CA MET A 1 -34.01 4.33 14.08
C MET A 1 -32.81 3.67 14.72
N TYR A 2 -31.85 3.21 13.91
CA TYR A 2 -30.65 2.55 14.41
C TYR A 2 -29.62 3.65 14.63
N GLU A 3 -29.34 3.97 15.89
CA GLU A 3 -28.22 4.82 16.27
C GLU A 3 -26.93 4.12 15.83
N THR A 4 -26.31 4.60 14.76
CA THR A 4 -24.93 4.26 14.43
C THR A 4 -24.02 4.86 15.49
N GLU A 5 -23.54 4.04 16.41
CA GLU A 5 -22.44 4.39 17.31
C GLU A 5 -21.24 4.85 16.49
N VAL A 6 -20.97 6.15 16.48
CA VAL A 6 -19.77 6.72 15.87
C VAL A 6 -18.60 6.41 16.81
N TYR A 7 -17.93 5.28 16.56
CA TYR A 7 -16.67 4.93 17.22
C TYR A 7 -15.67 6.11 17.16
N PRO A 8 -14.83 6.33 18.19
CA PRO A 8 -14.04 7.55 18.41
C PRO A 8 -12.86 7.73 17.42
N ILE A 9 -12.91 7.05 16.29
CA ILE A 9 -11.86 6.89 15.30
C ILE A 9 -11.66 8.18 14.48
N ILE A 10 -12.75 8.92 14.23
CA ILE A 10 -12.76 10.17 13.47
C ILE A 10 -12.71 11.37 14.43
N SER A 11 -11.88 12.36 14.12
CA SER A 11 -11.82 13.63 14.86
C SER A 11 -13.12 14.42 14.69
N LYS A 12 -13.74 14.84 15.80
CA LYS A 12 -14.97 15.66 15.76
C LYS A 12 -14.75 17.06 15.18
N SER A 13 -13.53 17.62 15.30
CA SER A 13 -13.22 18.97 14.81
C SER A 13 -12.81 18.99 13.34
N THR A 14 -11.99 18.02 12.91
CA THR A 14 -11.40 18.00 11.57
C THR A 14 -12.09 17.02 10.63
N ARG A 15 -12.92 16.11 11.14
CA ARG A 15 -13.51 14.98 10.38
C ARG A 15 -12.48 14.10 9.65
N LEU A 16 -11.23 14.14 10.12
CA LEU A 16 -10.14 13.29 9.66
C LEU A 16 -9.95 12.11 10.62
N PRO A 17 -9.52 10.94 10.12
CA PRO A 17 -9.16 9.82 10.99
C PRO A 17 -7.99 10.21 11.90
N GLN A 18 -7.99 9.72 13.13
CA GLN A 18 -6.94 10.03 14.11
C GLN A 18 -5.86 8.95 14.11
N LYS A 19 -4.63 9.33 13.76
CA LYS A 19 -3.47 8.43 13.62
C LYS A 19 -3.28 7.45 14.79
N ARG A 20 -3.53 7.89 16.03
CA ARG A 20 -3.36 7.09 17.26
C ARG A 20 -4.17 5.80 17.30
N PHE A 21 -5.31 5.72 16.61
CA PHE A 21 -6.15 4.51 16.59
C PHE A 21 -5.72 3.50 15.52
N TYR A 22 -4.83 3.91 14.62
CA TYR A 22 -4.34 3.11 13.49
C TYR A 22 -2.86 2.77 13.61
N SER A 23 -2.26 2.99 14.79
CA SER A 23 -0.89 2.51 15.05
C SER A 23 -0.88 0.99 14.99
N ALA A 24 -0.22 0.45 13.99
CA ALA A 24 0.20 -0.94 13.91
C ALA A 24 1.74 -0.99 14.04
N ARG A 25 2.27 -2.13 14.49
CA ARG A 25 3.71 -2.41 14.35
C ARG A 25 4.10 -2.21 12.88
N ALA A 26 5.32 -1.73 12.64
CA ALA A 26 5.81 -1.35 11.31
C ALA A 26 5.80 -2.52 10.29
N HIS A 27 5.58 -3.74 10.77
CA HIS A 27 5.71 -5.00 10.06
C HIS A 27 4.35 -5.70 10.06
N SER A 28 3.81 -6.00 8.88
CA SER A 28 2.76 -7.01 8.74
C SER A 28 3.40 -8.39 8.91
N ASN A 29 2.72 -9.31 9.58
CA ASN A 29 3.15 -10.71 9.63
C ASN A 29 3.13 -11.25 8.18
N PRO A 30 4.26 -11.65 7.59
CA PRO A 30 4.27 -12.24 6.24
C PRO A 30 3.39 -13.48 6.16
N LEU A 31 3.27 -14.23 7.27
CA LEU A 31 2.44 -15.44 7.37
C LEU A 31 0.94 -15.15 7.61
N SER A 32 0.53 -13.89 7.60
CA SER A 32 -0.88 -13.51 7.76
C SER A 32 -1.61 -13.68 6.44
N ASP A 33 -2.45 -14.71 6.33
CA ASP A 33 -3.33 -14.96 5.18
C ASP A 33 -4.11 -13.70 4.78
N SER A 34 -3.56 -12.97 3.81
CA SER A 34 -4.14 -11.74 3.28
C SER A 34 -4.83 -12.09 1.96
N HIS A 35 -6.12 -12.36 2.02
CA HIS A 35 -6.93 -12.60 0.82
C HIS A 35 -7.23 -11.28 0.10
N PHE A 36 -6.29 -10.79 -0.71
CA PHE A 36 -6.55 -9.72 -1.67
C PHE A 36 -5.98 -10.10 -3.04
N PRO A 37 -6.75 -9.94 -4.13
CA PRO A 37 -6.30 -10.30 -5.47
C PRO A 37 -5.17 -9.38 -5.93
N VAL A 38 -3.96 -9.93 -6.09
CA VAL A 38 -2.84 -9.24 -6.71
C VAL A 38 -3.01 -9.30 -8.23
N PRO A 39 -2.96 -8.16 -8.94
CA PRO A 39 -3.14 -8.15 -10.38
C PRO A 39 -1.92 -8.77 -11.10
N ILE A 40 -2.18 -9.47 -12.21
CA ILE A 40 -1.14 -10.11 -13.04
C ILE A 40 -0.23 -9.08 -13.70
N SER A 41 -0.79 -7.94 -14.11
CA SER A 41 -0.05 -6.81 -14.67
C SER A 41 -0.84 -5.51 -14.49
N PRO A 42 -0.20 -4.34 -14.67
CA PRO A 42 -0.89 -3.05 -14.57
C PRO A 42 -2.11 -2.91 -15.47
N SER A 43 -2.14 -3.57 -16.64
CA SER A 43 -3.29 -3.52 -17.55
C SER A 43 -4.50 -4.32 -17.06
N HIS A 44 -4.32 -5.21 -16.09
CA HIS A 44 -5.40 -6.00 -15.47
C HIS A 44 -6.01 -5.31 -14.24
N VAL A 45 -5.50 -4.13 -13.87
CA VAL A 45 -6.06 -3.32 -12.78
C VAL A 45 -7.11 -2.37 -13.35
N ASP A 46 -8.34 -2.47 -12.86
CA ASP A 46 -9.34 -1.44 -13.12
C ASP A 46 -9.08 -0.20 -12.26
N TYR A 47 -8.33 0.75 -12.82
CA TYR A 47 -8.01 2.01 -12.15
C TYR A 47 -9.22 2.93 -11.96
N SER A 48 -10.35 2.69 -12.64
CA SER A 48 -11.54 3.53 -12.51
C SER A 48 -12.15 3.50 -11.11
N LEU A 49 -12.05 2.36 -10.44
CA LEU A 49 -12.47 2.19 -9.05
C LEU A 49 -11.65 3.03 -8.07
N HIS A 50 -10.44 3.40 -8.44
CA HIS A 50 -9.47 4.06 -7.56
C HIS A 50 -9.34 5.56 -7.82
N TYR A 51 -9.58 5.95 -9.07
CA TYR A 51 -9.57 7.34 -9.53
C TYR A 51 -10.87 7.68 -10.29
N PRO A 52 -12.04 7.62 -9.63
CA PRO A 52 -13.34 7.67 -10.31
C PRO A 52 -13.59 8.95 -11.11
N GLN A 53 -13.03 10.08 -10.66
CA GLN A 53 -13.13 11.36 -11.38
C GLN A 53 -12.19 11.46 -12.59
N LEU A 54 -11.15 10.62 -12.67
CA LEU A 54 -10.17 10.63 -13.76
C LEU A 54 -10.45 9.54 -14.81
N PHE A 55 -11.30 8.57 -14.48
CA PHE A 55 -11.76 7.51 -15.38
C PHE A 55 -13.29 7.29 -15.23
N PRO A 56 -14.12 8.24 -15.69
CA PRO A 56 -15.54 8.25 -15.38
C PRO A 56 -16.41 7.18 -16.09
N SER A 57 -15.89 6.34 -17.00
CA SER A 57 -16.64 5.21 -17.60
C SER A 57 -15.77 4.18 -18.34
N ILE A 58 -16.12 2.90 -18.19
CA ILE A 58 -15.66 1.78 -19.04
C ILE A 58 -16.18 2.04 -20.46
N GLY A 59 -15.29 2.30 -21.42
CA GLY A 59 -15.63 2.48 -22.84
C GLY A 59 -15.30 3.84 -23.46
N GLN A 60 -14.89 4.85 -22.67
CA GLN A 60 -14.26 6.05 -23.24
C GLN A 60 -12.76 5.81 -23.43
N ALA A 61 -12.42 5.31 -24.62
CA ALA A 61 -11.06 5.15 -25.11
C ALA A 61 -10.36 6.52 -25.30
N GLY A 62 -9.98 7.18 -24.21
CA GLY A 62 -9.38 8.52 -24.28
C GLY A 62 -8.47 8.97 -23.14
N SER A 63 -8.63 8.45 -21.92
CA SER A 63 -7.71 8.80 -20.82
C SER A 63 -6.61 7.75 -20.67
N SER A 64 -5.51 7.91 -21.42
CA SER A 64 -4.29 7.10 -21.24
C SER A 64 -3.50 7.54 -20.00
N LYS A 65 -4.16 7.97 -18.93
CA LYS A 65 -3.46 8.40 -17.71
C LYS A 65 -2.82 7.17 -17.06
N LYS A 66 -1.49 7.18 -17.01
CA LYS A 66 -0.69 6.17 -16.34
C LYS A 66 -0.27 6.69 -14.99
N ILE A 67 -0.11 5.80 -14.02
CA ILE A 67 0.59 6.13 -12.77
C ILE A 67 2.01 6.56 -13.15
N GLN A 68 2.42 7.74 -12.69
CA GLN A 68 3.76 8.28 -12.94
C GLN A 68 4.60 8.28 -11.68
N PHE A 69 3.99 8.42 -10.50
CA PHE A 69 4.69 8.35 -9.20
C PHE A 69 4.20 7.16 -8.37
N ALA A 70 5.17 6.48 -7.74
CA ALA A 70 4.92 5.45 -6.74
C ALA A 70 5.68 5.77 -5.46
N ASP A 71 4.98 5.82 -4.33
CA ASP A 71 5.53 6.00 -2.99
C ASP A 71 5.53 4.65 -2.27
N VAL A 72 6.67 3.95 -2.30
CA VAL A 72 6.83 2.59 -1.75
C VAL A 72 7.22 2.67 -0.29
N GLY A 73 6.40 2.08 0.59
CA GLY A 73 6.55 2.26 2.04
C GLY A 73 6.05 3.63 2.49
N CYS A 74 4.96 4.14 1.90
CA CYS A 74 4.49 5.52 2.09
C CYS A 74 4.01 5.86 3.51
N GLY A 75 3.90 4.85 4.39
CA GLY A 75 3.42 5.03 5.76
C GLY A 75 2.05 5.69 5.80
N PHE A 76 1.91 6.73 6.63
CA PHE A 76 0.66 7.49 6.78
C PHE A 76 0.38 8.47 5.62
N GLY A 77 1.08 8.32 4.50
CA GLY A 77 0.81 9.00 3.23
C GLY A 77 1.11 10.49 3.21
N GLY A 78 1.94 11.00 4.13
CA GLY A 78 2.24 12.43 4.20
C GLY A 78 2.84 12.98 2.90
N LEU A 79 3.82 12.28 2.34
CA LEU A 79 4.54 12.70 1.13
C LEU A 79 3.61 12.74 -0.09
N PHE A 80 3.05 11.60 -0.50
CA PHE A 80 2.25 11.56 -1.73
C PHE A 80 0.92 12.35 -1.65
N ILE A 81 0.33 12.52 -0.46
CA ILE A 81 -0.83 13.41 -0.27
C ILE A 81 -0.44 14.87 -0.50
N SER A 82 0.72 15.31 0.00
CA SER A 82 1.22 16.67 -0.28
C SER A 82 1.58 16.87 -1.75
N LEU A 83 2.15 15.85 -2.41
CA LEU A 83 2.45 15.91 -3.84
C LEU A 83 1.17 16.01 -4.70
N SER A 84 0.05 15.46 -4.23
CA SER A 84 -1.24 15.52 -4.92
C SER A 84 -1.67 16.93 -5.30
N THR A 85 -1.46 17.91 -4.41
CA THR A 85 -1.84 19.30 -4.65
C THR A 85 -0.84 20.05 -5.52
N LEU A 86 0.44 19.64 -5.49
CA LEU A 86 1.49 20.23 -6.30
C LEU A 86 1.46 19.75 -7.76
N PHE A 87 1.02 18.51 -7.99
CA PHE A 87 0.94 17.90 -9.32
C PHE A 87 -0.45 17.29 -9.56
N PRO A 88 -1.52 18.10 -9.65
CA PRO A 88 -2.90 17.61 -9.72
C PRO A 88 -3.17 16.73 -10.95
N GLU A 89 -2.39 16.91 -12.02
CA GLU A 89 -2.53 16.12 -13.25
C GLU A 89 -1.79 14.79 -13.22
N THR A 90 -0.84 14.61 -12.29
CA THR A 90 0.03 13.43 -12.19
C THR A 90 -0.63 12.36 -11.34
N LEU A 91 -0.82 11.17 -11.91
CA LEU A 91 -1.42 10.04 -11.21
C LEU A 91 -0.38 9.36 -10.31
N MET A 92 -0.72 9.14 -9.04
CA MET A 92 0.21 8.62 -8.02
C MET A 92 -0.38 7.49 -7.20
N ILE A 93 0.47 6.53 -6.83
CA ILE A 93 0.10 5.40 -5.99
C ILE A 93 0.98 5.35 -4.74
N GLY A 94 0.37 5.22 -3.56
CA GLY A 94 1.05 4.89 -2.31
C GLY A 94 0.97 3.38 -2.07
N MET A 95 2.08 2.75 -1.69
CA MET A 95 2.15 1.32 -1.37
C MET A 95 2.59 1.13 0.08
N GLU A 96 1.83 0.36 0.84
CA GLU A 96 2.12 0.02 2.24
C GLU A 96 1.68 -1.42 2.50
N LEU A 97 2.31 -2.06 3.49
CA LEU A 97 2.03 -3.44 3.87
C LEU A 97 1.09 -3.53 5.07
N ARG A 98 1.07 -2.50 5.92
CA ARG A 98 0.29 -2.48 7.16
C ARG A 98 -1.17 -2.13 6.94
N ASP A 99 -2.06 -3.09 7.19
CA ASP A 99 -3.51 -2.94 6.99
C ASP A 99 -4.10 -1.71 7.68
N LYS A 100 -3.82 -1.51 8.98
CA LYS A 100 -4.33 -0.33 9.69
C LYS A 100 -3.85 1.00 9.10
N VAL A 101 -2.63 1.04 8.57
CA VAL A 101 -2.08 2.25 7.95
C VAL A 101 -2.72 2.47 6.59
N ILE A 102 -2.94 1.41 5.81
CA ILE A 102 -3.65 1.47 4.53
C ILE A 102 -5.08 1.97 4.74
N GLU A 103 -5.82 1.41 5.71
CA GLU A 103 -7.18 1.84 6.07
C GLU A 103 -7.21 3.32 6.46
N TYR A 104 -6.31 3.73 7.35
CA TYR A 104 -6.16 5.13 7.75
C TYR A 104 -5.97 6.06 6.53
N VAL A 105 -5.06 5.71 5.63
CA VAL A 105 -4.74 6.55 4.47
C VAL A 105 -5.90 6.57 3.48
N LYS A 106 -6.59 5.45 3.25
CA LYS A 106 -7.80 5.39 2.42
C LYS A 106 -8.91 6.29 2.96
N GLU A 107 -9.20 6.22 4.26
CA GLU A 107 -10.17 7.09 4.92
C GLU A 107 -9.75 8.56 4.84
N ARG A 108 -8.47 8.85 5.07
CA ARG A 108 -7.92 10.21 5.00
C ARG A 108 -8.08 10.80 3.60
N ILE A 109 -7.75 10.05 2.54
CA ILE A 109 -7.93 10.49 1.14
C ILE A 109 -9.43 10.75 0.87
N SER A 110 -10.32 9.85 1.31
CA SER A 110 -11.77 10.02 1.15
C SER A 110 -12.26 11.31 1.81
N SER A 111 -11.92 11.53 3.09
CA SER A 111 -12.28 12.76 3.81
C SER A 111 -11.71 14.02 3.15
N LEU A 112 -10.47 13.97 2.64
CA LEU A 112 -9.85 15.09 1.95
C LEU A 112 -10.55 15.45 0.64
N ARG A 113 -11.00 14.45 -0.13
CA ARG A 113 -11.77 14.64 -1.37
C ARG A 113 -13.14 15.27 -1.09
N VAL A 114 -13.81 14.87 0.00
CA VAL A 114 -15.10 15.46 0.43
C VAL A 114 -14.89 16.90 0.91
N ALA A 115 -13.87 17.14 1.72
CA ALA A 115 -13.59 18.47 2.26
C ALA A 115 -13.08 19.47 1.21
N ASN A 116 -12.45 18.98 0.14
CA ASN A 116 -11.85 19.80 -0.92
C ASN A 116 -12.30 19.31 -2.31
N PRO A 117 -13.53 19.66 -2.74
CA PRO A 117 -14.04 19.26 -4.05
C PRO A 117 -13.06 19.60 -5.18
N GLY A 118 -12.79 18.63 -6.06
CA GLY A 118 -11.85 18.78 -7.18
C GLY A 118 -10.37 18.52 -6.84
N GLN A 119 -9.99 18.41 -5.56
CA GLN A 119 -8.62 18.08 -5.14
C GLN A 119 -8.48 16.61 -4.74
N TYR A 120 -7.23 16.11 -4.70
CA TYR A 120 -6.88 14.75 -4.25
C TYR A 120 -7.46 13.60 -5.11
N GLN A 121 -7.86 13.89 -6.35
CA GLN A 121 -8.44 12.91 -7.27
C GLN A 121 -7.39 12.01 -7.93
N ASN A 122 -6.11 12.40 -7.86
CA ASN A 122 -4.98 11.79 -8.54
C ASN A 122 -4.15 10.84 -7.66
N VAL A 123 -4.57 10.58 -6.42
CA VAL A 123 -3.85 9.71 -5.48
C VAL A 123 -4.68 8.49 -5.07
N TYR A 124 -4.04 7.33 -4.98
CA TYR A 124 -4.63 6.08 -4.50
C TYR A 124 -3.66 5.31 -3.59
N MET A 125 -4.21 4.50 -2.68
CA MET A 125 -3.47 3.68 -1.74
C MET A 125 -3.65 2.19 -2.06
N MET A 126 -2.57 1.53 -2.47
CA MET A 126 -2.49 0.10 -2.77
C MET A 126 -1.88 -0.67 -1.60
N LYS A 127 -2.46 -1.83 -1.30
CA LYS A 127 -1.79 -2.84 -0.47
C LYS A 127 -0.79 -3.59 -1.36
N SER A 128 0.50 -3.55 -0.99
CA SER A 128 1.52 -4.34 -1.70
C SER A 128 1.42 -5.82 -1.29
N CYS A 129 1.50 -6.76 -2.23
CA CYS A 129 1.67 -8.18 -1.91
C CYS A 129 2.52 -8.84 -3.01
N LEU A 130 3.72 -9.29 -2.65
CA LEU A 130 4.65 -9.95 -3.56
C LEU A 130 4.45 -11.48 -3.59
N GLU A 131 3.87 -12.07 -2.53
CA GLU A 131 3.72 -13.53 -2.37
C GLU A 131 2.88 -14.19 -3.46
N ASN A 132 1.92 -13.47 -4.05
CA ASN A 132 1.03 -13.99 -5.09
C ASN A 132 1.23 -13.32 -6.45
N HIS A 133 2.31 -12.56 -6.63
CA HIS A 133 2.56 -11.90 -7.91
C HIS A 133 3.20 -12.90 -8.90
N PRO A 134 2.67 -13.06 -10.13
CA PRO A 134 3.13 -14.08 -11.08
C PRO A 134 4.57 -13.89 -11.61
N THR A 135 5.23 -12.81 -11.20
CA THR A 135 6.63 -12.51 -11.55
C THR A 135 7.55 -12.48 -10.34
N PHE A 136 7.09 -12.97 -9.17
CA PHE A 136 7.90 -13.08 -7.97
C PHE A 136 7.67 -14.43 -7.31
N GLU A 137 8.74 -15.09 -6.89
CA GLU A 137 8.67 -16.30 -6.07
C GLU A 137 9.43 -16.08 -4.76
N ALA A 138 8.86 -16.58 -3.66
CA ALA A 138 9.52 -16.55 -2.36
C ALA A 138 10.74 -17.48 -2.39
N LEU A 139 11.86 -17.03 -1.81
CA LEU A 139 13.00 -17.90 -1.57
C LEU A 139 12.65 -18.92 -0.48
N THR A 140 13.06 -20.17 -0.69
CA THR A 140 12.91 -21.22 0.32
C THR A 140 13.84 -20.96 1.51
N GLU A 141 13.55 -21.54 2.67
CA GLU A 141 14.37 -21.38 3.87
C GLU A 141 15.84 -21.81 3.65
N LYS A 142 16.06 -22.85 2.85
CA LYS A 142 17.40 -23.28 2.44
C LYS A 142 18.14 -22.22 1.62
N GLU A 143 17.44 -21.51 0.75
CA GLU A 143 18.03 -20.44 -0.08
C GLU A 143 18.30 -19.19 0.74
N LEU A 144 17.44 -18.90 1.71
CA LEU A 144 17.66 -17.84 2.69
C LEU A 144 18.89 -18.11 3.58
N GLU A 145 19.03 -19.33 4.08
CA GLU A 145 20.18 -19.72 4.92
C GLU A 145 21.52 -19.68 4.17
N ALA A 146 21.49 -19.99 2.87
CA ALA A 146 22.65 -19.98 2.00
C ALA A 146 23.11 -18.55 1.62
N ASP A 147 22.21 -17.57 1.66
CA ASP A 147 22.53 -16.18 1.32
C ASP A 147 23.12 -15.43 2.53
N PRO A 148 24.41 -15.03 2.48
CA PRO A 148 25.05 -14.32 3.58
C PRO A 148 24.42 -12.94 3.87
N VAL A 149 23.73 -12.33 2.90
CA VAL A 149 23.08 -11.02 3.03
C VAL A 149 21.82 -11.11 3.90
N VAL A 150 21.12 -12.25 3.87
CA VAL A 150 19.89 -12.48 4.63
C VAL A 150 20.12 -12.30 6.14
N LYS A 151 21.29 -12.71 6.65
CA LYS A 151 21.68 -12.51 8.06
C LYS A 151 21.89 -11.05 8.42
N LEU A 152 22.27 -10.20 7.46
CA LEU A 152 22.50 -8.77 7.67
C LEU A 152 21.20 -7.99 7.76
N LEU A 153 20.11 -8.47 7.15
CA LEU A 153 18.79 -7.81 7.19
C LEU A 153 18.30 -7.59 8.63
N SER A 154 18.56 -8.55 9.52
CA SER A 154 18.18 -8.49 10.93
C SER A 154 19.23 -7.86 11.84
N SER A 155 20.52 -7.93 11.49
CA SER A 155 21.62 -7.61 12.41
C SER A 155 22.37 -6.32 12.08
N ALA A 156 22.33 -5.86 10.82
CA ALA A 156 23.08 -4.69 10.35
C ALA A 156 22.21 -3.44 10.19
N THR A 157 20.88 -3.56 10.26
CA THR A 157 19.96 -2.42 10.18
C THR A 157 19.63 -1.88 11.57
N GLU A 158 19.54 -0.55 11.70
CA GLU A 158 19.21 0.12 12.98
C GLU A 158 17.87 -0.40 13.54
N GLU A 159 16.87 -0.62 12.68
CA GLU A 159 15.57 -1.15 13.08
C GLU A 159 15.64 -2.63 13.50
N GLY A 160 16.44 -3.46 12.79
CA GLY A 160 16.67 -4.85 13.17
C GLY A 160 17.38 -4.98 14.53
N GLN A 161 18.39 -4.15 14.77
CA GLN A 161 19.10 -4.06 16.05
C GLN A 161 18.16 -3.60 17.19
N LYS A 162 17.27 -2.65 16.92
CA LYS A 162 16.27 -2.18 17.88
C LYS A 162 15.22 -3.24 18.22
N VAL A 163 14.77 -4.03 17.25
CA VAL A 163 13.86 -5.16 17.48
C VAL A 163 14.53 -6.20 18.38
N ALA A 164 15.78 -6.57 18.06
CA ALA A 164 16.56 -7.51 18.87
C ALA A 164 16.81 -6.99 20.30
N GLY A 165 17.16 -5.71 20.44
CA GLY A 165 17.41 -5.08 21.75
C GLY A 165 16.17 -5.04 22.66
N ASN A 166 14.97 -5.04 22.09
CA ASN A 166 13.70 -5.09 22.84
C ASN A 166 13.15 -6.51 23.03
N GLY A 167 13.93 -7.56 22.70
CA GLY A 167 13.48 -8.95 22.77
C GLY A 167 12.39 -9.30 21.76
N GLY A 168 12.23 -8.49 20.71
CA GLY A 168 11.28 -8.73 19.63
C GLY A 168 11.80 -9.76 18.63
N GLN A 169 10.88 -10.48 17.98
CA GLN A 169 11.21 -11.35 16.84
C GLN A 169 11.22 -10.56 15.53
N ALA A 170 12.17 -10.89 14.66
CA ALA A 170 12.24 -10.40 13.29
C ALA A 170 11.84 -11.51 12.32
N PHE A 171 10.98 -11.20 11.36
CA PHE A 171 10.53 -12.10 10.30
C PHE A 171 11.00 -11.54 8.96
N GLN A 172 11.52 -12.41 8.09
CA GLN A 172 12.08 -12.02 6.81
C GLN A 172 11.26 -12.63 5.68
N ALA A 173 11.04 -11.85 4.62
CA ALA A 173 10.42 -12.30 3.39
C ALA A 173 11.27 -11.80 2.21
N VAL A 174 11.92 -12.71 1.51
CA VAL A 174 12.80 -12.38 0.39
C VAL A 174 12.28 -13.10 -0.85
N PHE A 175 12.12 -12.34 -1.93
CA PHE A 175 11.55 -12.81 -3.19
C PHE A 175 12.58 -12.62 -4.28
N ARG A 176 12.63 -13.54 -5.24
CA ARG A 176 13.32 -13.29 -6.50
C ARG A 176 12.32 -12.94 -7.57
N CYS A 177 12.72 -12.05 -8.47
CA CYS A 177 11.95 -11.75 -9.68
C CYS A 177 12.11 -12.91 -10.68
N ILE A 178 10.99 -13.35 -11.25
CA ILE A 178 10.95 -14.37 -12.30
C ILE A 178 10.32 -13.80 -13.56
N VAL A 179 10.77 -14.27 -14.72
CA VAL A 179 10.17 -13.89 -16.00
C VAL A 179 8.85 -14.65 -16.13
N PRO A 180 7.70 -13.97 -16.37
CA PRO A 180 6.44 -14.67 -16.58
C PRO A 180 6.56 -15.55 -17.82
N THR A 181 6.39 -16.86 -17.65
CA THR A 181 6.23 -17.77 -18.79
C THR A 181 4.95 -17.37 -19.52
N ASN A 182 5.06 -16.89 -20.76
CA ASN A 182 3.92 -16.73 -21.64
C ASN A 182 3.19 -18.08 -21.72
N GLN A 183 2.08 -18.23 -21.01
CA GLN A 183 1.12 -19.26 -21.35
C GLN A 183 0.43 -18.80 -22.62
N ALA A 184 1.03 -19.16 -23.76
CA ALA A 184 0.34 -19.17 -25.03
C ALA A 184 -0.67 -20.32 -24.98
N SER A 185 -1.95 -19.96 -24.95
CA SER A 185 -3.06 -20.82 -25.33
C SER A 185 -4.23 -19.94 -25.78
#